data_AF-A0A1S0U612-F1
#
_entry.id   AF-A0A1S0U612-F1
#
_cell.length_a   1.000
_cell.length_b   1.000
_cell.length_c   1.000
_cell.angle_alpha   90.00
_cell.angle_beta   90.00
_cell.angle_gamma   90.00
#
_symmetry.space_group_name_H-M   'P 1'
#
loop_
_entity.id
_entity.type
_entity.pdbx_description
1 polymer ?
#
loop_
_entity_poly.entity_id
_entity_poly.type
_entity_poly.pdbx_seq_one_letter_code
_entity_poly.pdbx_strand_id
1 'polypeptide(L)'
;MFLDLCDIGNTVSAEIFLEIICEFGTAFEGGCIVSGKALSNYVECLQQITAKVPEKQYVLRKLYFLFDKDQGDDLLGTESILQYFFTYLCSNIMEPSDQELDFYPTSGKVWKDFLLSCCSGNTSDQHNDWMLFIRLMSMLIKKSESVWRAMKSRIFSKFPAKRFREMPIHSLICVFSLFITTLHGTDMEETSNKVISLATAAFDPSDKERHDVLIRAVQCTKYILDENRQDSSQAISTLIALMGKLDDKKDVSLYAECCMCIGEKVSEIGSLVRFLPSMNDMDLEQLLAMTAHCRTENSVLWNAAIGHLKSPNFSAVINYIVEQLAVKFERNQSAFQNMRQVVQNLLTEKSYKLEICLYFLREFLKRTNDAMYPVELIVPLWLVVTFEKPNTNELDDISKNICKNLRVSFRKNGLYFEAFSADSSSTILSIRWLFETVSKNAKSSRKWIQENIMSWSELLVPPLQCILMNAEETTVIHCCRIMSYLYMYVAQQIYKPPSECNFNRSPFVRFCKLMLQNVLLVREFPAVFVREVLPNYMVGMFSLPVHSVPYLLRVVSDVLEKHLDDNVLKEIFTNMLKEKPQLTTALYASSKVGTRLFNFVSQIK
;
A
#
# COMPACT_ATOMS: atom_id res chain seq x y z
N MET A 1 -4.94 -67.29 -22.50
CA MET A 1 -3.79 -67.41 -23.41
C MET A 1 -2.67 -66.43 -23.06
N PHE A 2 -2.89 -65.11 -23.08
CA PHE A 2 -1.85 -64.12 -22.74
C PHE A 2 -1.36 -64.19 -21.30
N LEU A 3 -2.27 -64.28 -20.33
CA LEU A 3 -1.92 -64.46 -18.92
C LEU A 3 -1.21 -65.80 -18.69
N ASP A 4 -1.65 -66.86 -19.39
CA ASP A 4 -1.01 -68.18 -19.33
C ASP A 4 0.42 -68.16 -19.88
N LEU A 5 0.74 -67.33 -20.89
CA LEU A 5 2.10 -67.17 -21.41
C LEU A 5 3.02 -66.38 -20.47
N CYS A 6 2.46 -65.42 -19.73
CA CYS A 6 3.18 -64.73 -18.65
C CYS A 6 3.41 -65.65 -17.43
N ASP A 7 2.44 -66.49 -17.07
CA ASP A 7 2.49 -67.35 -15.88
C ASP A 7 3.23 -68.68 -16.12
N ILE A 8 3.19 -69.21 -17.35
CA ILE A 8 3.86 -70.45 -17.73
C ILE A 8 5.16 -70.10 -18.46
N GLY A 9 6.21 -69.85 -17.67
CA GLY A 9 7.60 -69.93 -18.13
C GLY A 9 8.34 -68.62 -18.44
N ASN A 10 7.80 -67.44 -18.11
CA ASN A 10 8.44 -66.14 -18.38
C ASN A 10 8.92 -65.96 -19.84
N THR A 11 8.24 -66.59 -20.80
CA THR A 11 8.73 -66.66 -22.20
C THR A 11 8.63 -65.33 -22.94
N VAL A 12 7.78 -64.40 -22.48
CA VAL A 12 7.67 -63.01 -22.96
C VAL A 12 7.46 -62.08 -21.77
N SER A 13 8.14 -60.93 -21.73
CA SER A 13 8.04 -60.00 -20.59
C SER A 13 6.71 -59.25 -20.57
N ALA A 14 6.20 -58.95 -19.37
CA ALA A 14 4.99 -58.13 -19.19
C ALA A 14 5.13 -56.72 -19.80
N GLU A 15 6.35 -56.20 -19.91
CA GLU A 15 6.67 -54.93 -20.57
C GLU A 15 6.35 -54.97 -22.06
N ILE A 16 6.81 -56.01 -22.78
CA ILE A 16 6.53 -56.18 -24.21
C ILE A 16 5.02 -56.26 -24.45
N PHE A 17 4.28 -56.93 -23.56
CA PHE A 17 2.81 -56.98 -23.67
C PHE A 17 2.15 -55.63 -23.42
N LEU A 18 2.63 -54.85 -22.46
CA LEU A 18 2.13 -53.49 -22.24
C LEU A 18 2.38 -52.61 -23.47
N GLU A 19 3.53 -52.75 -24.14
CA GLU A 19 3.82 -52.03 -25.39
C GLU A 19 2.86 -52.39 -26.50
N ILE A 20 2.65 -53.70 -26.73
CA ILE A 20 1.70 -54.20 -27.72
C ILE A 20 0.31 -53.61 -27.45
N ILE A 21 -0.20 -53.70 -26.22
CA ILE A 21 -1.52 -53.15 -25.87
C ILE A 21 -1.58 -51.64 -26.11
N CYS A 22 -0.53 -50.89 -25.77
CA CYS A 22 -0.48 -49.44 -25.98
C CYS A 22 -0.38 -49.01 -27.45
N GLU A 23 0.27 -49.81 -28.30
CA GLU A 23 0.37 -49.56 -29.74
C GLU A 23 -0.94 -49.89 -30.47
N PHE A 24 -1.59 -50.99 -30.12
CA PHE A 24 -2.85 -51.40 -30.74
C PHE A 24 -4.08 -50.62 -30.22
N GLY A 25 -4.03 -50.09 -28.99
CA GLY A 25 -5.10 -49.32 -28.37
C GLY A 25 -6.40 -50.12 -28.14
N THR A 26 -7.49 -49.43 -27.83
CA THR A 26 -8.86 -50.00 -27.71
C THR A 26 -9.46 -50.40 -29.07
N ALA A 27 -8.73 -50.21 -30.18
CA ALA A 27 -9.19 -50.47 -31.55
C ALA A 27 -9.55 -51.94 -31.86
N PHE A 28 -9.37 -52.86 -30.90
CA PHE A 28 -9.95 -54.20 -30.95
C PHE A 28 -11.49 -54.23 -30.85
N GLU A 29 -12.15 -53.15 -30.40
CA GLU A 29 -13.61 -53.11 -30.21
C GLU A 29 -14.40 -52.40 -31.33
N GLY A 30 -13.76 -51.97 -32.40
CA GLY A 30 -14.40 -51.20 -33.49
C GLY A 30 -15.41 -51.94 -34.38
N GLY A 31 -15.91 -53.12 -33.99
CA GLY A 31 -16.70 -53.98 -34.89
C GLY A 31 -18.02 -54.54 -34.36
N CYS A 32 -18.28 -54.52 -33.05
CA CYS A 32 -19.51 -55.09 -32.52
C CYS A 32 -19.97 -54.33 -31.30
N ILE A 33 -21.28 -54.14 -31.17
CA ILE A 33 -21.93 -53.67 -29.95
C ILE A 33 -21.60 -54.67 -28.85
N VAL A 34 -20.60 -54.39 -28.00
CA VAL A 34 -20.21 -55.32 -26.94
C VAL A 34 -20.73 -54.81 -25.59
N SER A 35 -21.53 -55.66 -24.95
CA SER A 35 -22.00 -55.48 -23.58
C SER A 35 -20.85 -55.24 -22.60
N GLY A 36 -21.08 -54.46 -21.54
CA GLY A 36 -20.08 -54.10 -20.51
C GLY A 36 -19.35 -55.24 -19.76
N LYS A 37 -19.57 -56.52 -20.11
CA LYS A 37 -18.78 -57.67 -19.62
C LYS A 37 -17.46 -57.91 -20.38
N ALA A 38 -17.30 -57.41 -21.61
CA ALA A 38 -16.05 -57.59 -22.36
C ALA A 38 -15.00 -56.53 -22.01
N LEU A 39 -15.44 -55.27 -21.89
CA LEU A 39 -14.63 -54.16 -21.36
C LEU A 39 -14.06 -54.47 -19.97
N SER A 40 -14.85 -55.08 -19.07
CA SER A 40 -14.37 -55.50 -17.74
C SER A 40 -13.23 -56.52 -17.81
N ASN A 41 -13.29 -57.47 -18.75
CA ASN A 41 -12.26 -58.50 -18.91
C ASN A 41 -10.96 -57.93 -19.50
N TYR A 42 -11.05 -56.94 -20.40
CA TYR A 42 -9.88 -56.25 -20.95
C TYR A 42 -9.14 -55.46 -19.86
N VAL A 43 -9.87 -54.69 -19.06
CA VAL A 43 -9.28 -53.89 -17.99
C VAL A 43 -8.70 -54.77 -16.87
N GLU A 44 -9.35 -55.88 -16.51
CA GLU A 44 -8.78 -56.86 -15.58
C GLU A 44 -7.47 -57.47 -16.10
N CYS A 45 -7.40 -57.79 -17.40
CA CYS A 45 -6.18 -58.28 -18.02
C CYS A 45 -5.05 -57.23 -17.99
N LEU A 46 -5.37 -55.98 -18.35
CA LEU A 46 -4.42 -54.86 -18.27
C LEU A 46 -3.96 -54.63 -16.82
N GLN A 47 -4.84 -54.73 -15.82
CA GLN A 47 -4.48 -54.65 -14.41
C GLN A 47 -3.48 -55.75 -14.01
N GLN A 48 -3.69 -57.00 -14.45
CA GLN A 48 -2.77 -58.10 -14.13
C GLN A 48 -1.40 -57.93 -14.80
N ILE A 49 -1.35 -57.42 -16.03
CA ILE A 49 -0.10 -57.13 -16.73
C ILE A 49 0.65 -55.97 -16.02
N THR A 50 -0.03 -54.86 -15.76
CA THR A 50 0.54 -53.68 -15.08
C THR A 50 1.03 -54.00 -13.66
N ALA A 51 0.42 -54.96 -12.98
CA ALA A 51 0.87 -55.44 -11.69
C ALA A 51 2.23 -56.19 -11.77
N LYS A 52 2.48 -56.93 -12.85
CA LYS A 52 3.70 -57.74 -13.06
C LYS A 52 4.91 -56.96 -13.57
N VAL A 53 4.72 -55.78 -14.17
CA VAL A 53 5.84 -54.93 -14.63
C VAL A 53 6.55 -54.28 -13.42
N PRO A 54 7.88 -54.42 -13.27
CA PRO A 54 8.61 -53.89 -12.12
C PRO A 54 8.73 -52.36 -12.14
N GLU A 55 8.97 -51.75 -13.30
CA GLU A 55 9.15 -50.30 -13.43
C GLU A 55 7.81 -49.55 -13.48
N LYS A 56 7.33 -49.09 -12.32
CA LYS A 56 6.00 -48.46 -12.19
C LYS A 56 5.88 -47.12 -12.90
N GLN A 57 6.95 -46.33 -12.97
CA GLN A 57 7.00 -45.07 -13.73
C GLN A 57 6.71 -45.30 -15.22
N TYR A 58 7.36 -46.31 -15.80
CA TYR A 58 7.14 -46.70 -17.19
C TYR A 58 5.67 -47.07 -17.44
N VAL A 59 5.08 -47.84 -16.53
CA VAL A 59 3.67 -48.24 -16.65
C VAL A 59 2.71 -47.04 -16.59
N LEU A 60 2.88 -46.14 -15.62
CA LEU A 60 2.02 -44.97 -15.49
C LEU A 60 2.07 -44.06 -16.73
N ARG A 61 3.25 -43.91 -17.35
CA ARG A 61 3.42 -43.17 -18.61
C ARG A 61 2.63 -43.82 -19.74
N LYS A 62 2.78 -45.13 -19.92
CA LYS A 62 2.09 -45.89 -20.97
C LYS A 62 0.57 -45.84 -20.79
N LEU A 63 0.08 -46.01 -19.55
CA LEU A 63 -1.34 -45.90 -19.24
C LEU A 63 -1.91 -44.51 -19.53
N TYR A 64 -1.16 -43.44 -19.25
CA TYR A 64 -1.58 -42.08 -19.60
C TYR A 64 -1.82 -41.95 -21.10
N PHE A 65 -0.88 -42.36 -21.95
CA PHE A 65 -1.03 -42.28 -23.41
C PHE A 65 -2.10 -43.22 -23.97
N LEU A 66 -2.32 -44.37 -23.34
CA LEU A 66 -3.38 -45.31 -23.72
C LEU A 66 -4.75 -44.65 -23.50
N PHE A 67 -5.04 -44.25 -22.26
CA PHE A 67 -6.34 -43.67 -21.90
C PHE A 67 -6.53 -42.24 -22.43
N ASP A 68 -5.47 -41.55 -22.83
CA ASP A 68 -5.62 -40.24 -23.48
C ASP A 68 -6.30 -40.34 -24.86
N LYS A 69 -6.29 -41.52 -25.49
CA LYS A 69 -6.99 -41.75 -26.77
C LYS A 69 -8.47 -42.09 -26.60
N ASP A 70 -8.87 -42.58 -25.43
CA ASP A 70 -10.22 -43.07 -25.14
C ASP A 70 -11.14 -41.95 -24.59
N GLN A 71 -12.47 -42.13 -24.69
CA GLN A 71 -13.48 -41.15 -24.26
C GLN A 71 -14.62 -41.84 -23.47
N GLY A 72 -15.08 -41.20 -22.39
CA GLY A 72 -16.35 -41.53 -21.73
C GLY A 72 -16.49 -42.97 -21.24
N ASP A 73 -17.41 -43.73 -21.86
CA ASP A 73 -17.81 -45.08 -21.46
C ASP A 73 -16.71 -46.14 -21.65
N ASP A 74 -15.76 -45.90 -22.56
CA ASP A 74 -14.62 -46.81 -22.83
C ASP A 74 -13.63 -46.85 -21.65
N LEU A 75 -13.76 -45.91 -20.70
CA LEU A 75 -12.93 -45.83 -19.49
C LEU A 75 -13.52 -46.57 -18.29
N LEU A 76 -14.69 -47.21 -18.42
CA LEU A 76 -15.31 -47.98 -17.34
C LEU A 76 -14.43 -49.19 -16.95
N GLY A 77 -14.22 -49.38 -15.64
CA GLY A 77 -13.36 -50.43 -15.10
C GLY A 77 -11.94 -49.95 -14.82
N THR A 78 -11.48 -48.86 -15.45
CA THR A 78 -10.11 -48.32 -15.24
C THR A 78 -9.85 -47.89 -13.80
N GLU A 79 -10.91 -47.68 -13.00
CA GLU A 79 -10.81 -47.47 -11.56
C GLU A 79 -10.09 -48.61 -10.83
N SER A 80 -10.13 -49.87 -11.31
CA SER A 80 -9.43 -50.99 -10.67
C SER A 80 -7.90 -50.85 -10.80
N ILE A 81 -7.42 -50.37 -11.95
CA ILE A 81 -6.01 -50.06 -12.21
C ILE A 81 -5.58 -48.86 -11.35
N LEU A 82 -6.40 -47.81 -11.30
CA LEU A 82 -6.14 -46.65 -10.44
C LEU A 82 -6.11 -47.04 -8.96
N GLN A 83 -6.98 -47.94 -8.51
CA GLN A 83 -6.97 -48.47 -7.15
C GLN A 83 -5.69 -49.24 -6.84
N TYR A 84 -5.20 -50.05 -7.79
CA TYR A 84 -3.92 -50.76 -7.64
C TYR A 84 -2.77 -49.78 -7.44
N PHE A 85 -2.61 -48.81 -8.34
CA PHE A 85 -1.54 -47.81 -8.24
C PHE A 85 -1.68 -46.91 -7.02
N PHE A 86 -2.89 -46.49 -6.68
CA PHE A 86 -3.12 -45.72 -5.45
C PHE A 86 -2.73 -46.50 -4.20
N THR A 87 -3.04 -47.80 -4.15
CA THR A 87 -2.68 -48.67 -3.02
C THR A 87 -1.16 -48.87 -2.94
N TYR A 88 -0.51 -49.10 -4.09
CA TYR A 88 0.95 -49.20 -4.21
C TYR A 88 1.65 -47.93 -3.74
N LEU A 89 1.25 -46.76 -4.25
CA LEU A 89 1.82 -45.48 -3.85
C LEU A 89 1.60 -45.18 -2.36
N CYS A 90 0.43 -45.55 -1.84
CA CYS A 90 0.11 -45.37 -0.42
C CYS A 90 0.88 -46.29 0.54
N SER A 91 1.51 -47.38 0.07
CA SER A 91 2.24 -48.28 0.98
C SER A 91 3.50 -47.62 1.51
N ASN A 92 4.16 -46.79 0.69
CA ASN A 92 5.45 -46.18 1.02
C ASN A 92 5.32 -44.68 1.36
N ILE A 93 4.10 -44.15 1.40
CA ILE A 93 3.85 -42.71 1.56
C ILE A 93 4.28 -42.14 2.93
N MET A 94 4.48 -42.99 3.93
CA MET A 94 4.95 -42.58 5.26
C MET A 94 6.47 -42.67 5.40
N GLU A 95 7.16 -43.27 4.42
CA GLU A 95 8.61 -43.41 4.46
C GLU A 95 9.27 -42.08 4.07
N PRO A 96 10.29 -41.62 4.81
CA PRO A 96 11.07 -40.47 4.39
C PRO A 96 11.81 -40.83 3.11
N SER A 97 11.62 -40.01 2.06
CA SER A 97 12.35 -40.14 0.81
C SER A 97 13.62 -39.31 0.86
N ASP A 98 14.76 -39.92 0.53
CA ASP A 98 16.03 -39.22 0.33
C ASP A 98 16.13 -38.54 -1.06
N GLN A 99 15.10 -38.71 -1.90
CA GLN A 99 15.06 -38.06 -3.22
C GLN A 99 14.70 -36.58 -3.08
N GLU A 100 15.44 -35.71 -3.78
CA GLU A 100 15.08 -34.31 -3.92
C GLU A 100 13.66 -34.19 -4.50
N LEU A 101 12.87 -33.28 -3.94
CA LEU A 101 11.53 -32.97 -4.43
C LEU A 101 11.63 -32.42 -5.86
N ASP A 102 10.99 -33.11 -6.83
CA ASP A 102 10.80 -32.59 -8.20
C ASP A 102 10.14 -31.20 -8.19
N PHE A 103 9.34 -30.91 -7.16
CA PHE A 103 8.65 -29.65 -6.98
C PHE A 103 8.37 -29.35 -5.50
N TYR A 104 8.74 -28.15 -5.05
CA TYR A 104 8.32 -27.59 -3.77
C TYR A 104 7.47 -26.33 -4.02
N PRO A 105 6.25 -26.24 -3.48
CA PRO A 105 5.37 -25.10 -3.73
C PRO A 105 5.91 -23.85 -3.02
N THR A 106 6.43 -22.90 -3.80
CA THR A 106 6.92 -21.60 -3.30
C THR A 106 5.80 -20.59 -3.06
N SER A 107 4.63 -20.79 -3.69
CA SER A 107 3.39 -20.07 -3.38
C SER A 107 2.17 -20.90 -3.75
N GLY A 108 1.00 -20.56 -3.20
CA GLY A 108 -0.26 -21.21 -3.59
C GLY A 108 -0.57 -21.07 -5.09
N LYS A 109 -0.19 -19.94 -5.71
CA LYS A 109 -0.39 -19.70 -7.15
C LYS A 109 0.55 -20.55 -8.00
N VAL A 110 1.84 -20.61 -7.64
CA VAL A 110 2.83 -21.46 -8.33
C VAL A 110 2.44 -22.93 -8.24
N TRP A 111 1.91 -23.37 -7.10
CA TRP A 111 1.41 -24.74 -6.95
C TRP A 111 0.26 -25.02 -7.92
N LYS A 112 -0.72 -24.13 -8.01
CA LYS A 112 -1.82 -24.25 -8.98
C LYS A 112 -1.29 -24.30 -10.42
N ASP A 113 -0.43 -23.35 -10.81
CA ASP A 113 0.09 -23.25 -12.17
C ASP A 113 0.92 -24.49 -12.55
N PHE A 114 1.69 -25.03 -11.61
CA PHE A 114 2.41 -26.30 -11.76
C PHE A 114 1.45 -27.48 -11.99
N LEU A 115 0.40 -27.62 -11.18
CA LEU A 115 -0.56 -28.71 -11.35
C LEU A 115 -1.30 -28.61 -12.69
N LEU A 116 -1.66 -27.39 -13.12
CA LEU A 116 -2.28 -27.17 -14.43
C LEU A 116 -1.34 -27.50 -15.60
N SER A 117 -0.06 -27.14 -15.50
CA SER A 117 0.93 -27.44 -16.55
C SER A 117 1.23 -28.94 -16.64
N CYS A 118 1.35 -29.63 -15.50
CA CYS A 118 1.47 -31.10 -15.45
C CYS A 118 0.30 -31.81 -16.14
N CYS A 119 -0.89 -31.22 -16.13
CA CYS A 119 -2.08 -31.78 -16.75
C CYS A 119 -2.23 -31.47 -18.24
N SER A 120 -1.44 -30.55 -18.82
CA SER A 120 -1.62 -30.02 -20.18
C SER A 120 -0.39 -30.14 -21.10
N GLY A 121 0.82 -30.33 -20.56
CA GLY A 121 2.06 -30.34 -21.36
C GLY A 121 2.47 -31.73 -21.88
N ASN A 122 2.99 -31.79 -23.11
CA ASN A 122 3.76 -32.94 -23.58
C ASN A 122 5.21 -32.84 -23.08
N THR A 123 5.69 -33.92 -22.46
CA THR A 123 7.09 -34.26 -22.09
C THR A 123 7.76 -33.59 -20.87
N SER A 124 8.15 -34.42 -19.89
CA SER A 124 9.56 -34.60 -19.48
C SER A 124 9.74 -36.00 -18.86
N ASP A 125 10.91 -36.62 -19.08
CA ASP A 125 11.24 -37.97 -18.60
C ASP A 125 11.57 -38.06 -17.10
N GLN A 126 11.30 -37.00 -16.33
CA GLN A 126 11.82 -36.83 -14.96
C GLN A 126 10.76 -36.84 -13.85
N HIS A 127 9.49 -37.14 -14.14
CA HIS A 127 8.45 -37.19 -13.09
C HIS A 127 8.51 -38.46 -12.26
N ASN A 128 8.44 -38.32 -10.93
CA ASN A 128 8.24 -39.42 -10.00
C ASN A 128 6.87 -40.12 -10.16
N ASP A 129 6.71 -41.30 -9.53
CA ASP A 129 5.51 -42.12 -9.65
C ASP A 129 4.23 -41.37 -9.19
N TRP A 130 4.34 -40.55 -8.14
CA TRP A 130 3.20 -39.77 -7.63
C TRP A 130 2.72 -38.73 -8.64
N MET A 131 3.63 -38.00 -9.26
CA MET A 131 3.28 -36.97 -10.24
C MET A 131 2.68 -37.58 -11.51
N LEU A 132 3.21 -38.71 -11.97
CA LEU A 132 2.64 -39.47 -13.09
C LEU A 132 1.22 -39.97 -12.75
N PHE A 133 1.01 -40.47 -11.54
CA PHE A 133 -0.31 -40.89 -11.09
C PHE A 133 -1.30 -39.73 -10.95
N ILE A 134 -0.88 -38.58 -10.40
CA ILE A 134 -1.71 -37.37 -10.30
C ILE A 134 -2.13 -36.90 -11.70
N ARG A 135 -1.21 -36.91 -12.66
CA ARG A 135 -1.48 -36.57 -14.06
C ARG A 135 -2.50 -37.51 -14.70
N LEU A 136 -2.33 -38.82 -14.50
CA LEU A 136 -3.27 -39.85 -14.96
C LEU A 136 -4.67 -39.63 -14.36
N MET A 137 -4.73 -39.43 -13.04
CA MET A 137 -5.98 -39.13 -12.33
C MET A 137 -6.66 -37.88 -12.87
N SER A 138 -5.93 -36.77 -13.04
CA SER A 138 -6.51 -35.52 -13.53
C SER A 138 -7.10 -35.65 -14.94
N MET A 139 -6.43 -36.37 -15.84
CA MET A 139 -6.94 -36.66 -17.18
C MET A 139 -8.22 -37.51 -17.11
N LEU A 140 -8.21 -38.60 -16.35
CA LEU A 140 -9.35 -39.52 -16.28
C LEU A 140 -10.58 -38.88 -15.62
N ILE A 141 -10.39 -38.07 -14.57
CA ILE A 141 -11.50 -37.35 -13.90
C ILE A 141 -12.19 -36.37 -14.87
N LYS A 142 -11.43 -35.73 -15.76
CA LYS A 142 -11.99 -34.83 -16.78
C LYS A 142 -12.78 -35.56 -17.87
N LYS A 143 -12.45 -36.83 -18.11
CA LYS A 143 -13.08 -37.65 -19.16
C LYS A 143 -14.22 -38.55 -18.68
N SER A 144 -14.23 -38.95 -17.40
CA SER A 144 -15.20 -39.90 -16.86
C SER A 144 -15.58 -39.63 -15.40
N GLU A 145 -16.83 -39.22 -15.19
CA GLU A 145 -17.38 -38.96 -13.85
C GLU A 145 -17.56 -40.26 -13.03
N SER A 146 -17.83 -41.38 -13.69
CA SER A 146 -18.03 -42.68 -13.02
C SER A 146 -16.73 -43.17 -12.35
N VAL A 147 -15.60 -43.06 -13.06
CA VAL A 147 -14.26 -43.39 -12.54
C VAL A 147 -13.92 -42.48 -11.35
N TRP A 148 -14.22 -41.19 -11.44
CA TRP A 148 -14.02 -40.27 -10.33
C TRP A 148 -14.84 -40.67 -9.09
N ARG A 149 -16.15 -40.92 -9.23
CA ARG A 149 -17.01 -41.33 -8.12
C ARG A 149 -16.52 -42.61 -7.44
N ALA A 150 -16.02 -43.58 -8.22
CA ALA A 150 -15.47 -44.84 -7.70
C ALA A 150 -14.17 -44.63 -6.90
N MET A 151 -13.30 -43.72 -7.36
CA MET A 151 -12.02 -43.42 -6.71
C MET A 151 -12.14 -42.49 -5.50
N LYS A 152 -13.07 -41.53 -5.53
CA LYS A 152 -13.23 -40.48 -4.52
C LYS A 152 -13.34 -41.02 -3.09
N SER A 153 -14.25 -41.97 -2.84
CA SER A 153 -14.48 -42.50 -1.49
C SER A 153 -13.23 -43.18 -0.91
N ARG A 154 -12.45 -43.84 -1.76
CA ARG A 154 -11.20 -44.52 -1.37
C ARG A 154 -10.10 -43.51 -1.05
N ILE A 155 -9.93 -42.48 -1.87
CA ILE A 155 -8.94 -41.43 -1.63
C ILE A 155 -9.28 -40.69 -0.33
N PHE A 156 -10.55 -40.32 -0.12
CA PHE A 156 -10.99 -39.51 1.01
C PHE A 156 -10.93 -40.25 2.35
N SER A 157 -11.10 -41.57 2.34
CA SER A 157 -11.09 -42.42 3.54
C SER A 157 -9.68 -42.87 3.95
N LYS A 158 -8.73 -42.96 3.00
CA LYS A 158 -7.36 -43.44 3.26
C LYS A 158 -6.53 -42.52 4.16
N PHE A 159 -6.84 -41.23 4.18
CA PHE A 159 -6.05 -40.21 4.86
C PHE A 159 -6.86 -39.46 5.94
N PRO A 160 -6.87 -39.96 7.19
CA PRO A 160 -7.44 -39.24 8.32
C PRO A 160 -6.50 -38.11 8.78
N ALA A 161 -7.05 -37.10 9.47
CA ALA A 161 -6.30 -35.92 9.93
C ALA A 161 -5.05 -36.27 10.77
N LYS A 162 -5.13 -37.30 11.63
CA LYS A 162 -3.99 -37.76 12.42
C LYS A 162 -2.81 -38.15 11.53
N ARG A 163 -3.07 -38.83 10.41
CA ARG A 163 -2.04 -39.28 9.48
C ARG A 163 -1.34 -38.12 8.80
N PHE A 164 -2.06 -37.04 8.47
CA PHE A 164 -1.46 -35.82 7.90
C PHE A 164 -0.49 -35.11 8.87
N ARG A 165 -0.72 -35.20 10.20
CA ARG A 165 0.20 -34.62 11.20
C ARG A 165 1.53 -35.36 11.33
N GLU A 166 1.58 -36.61 10.91
CA GLU A 166 2.76 -37.47 11.04
C GLU A 166 3.47 -37.65 9.69
N MET A 167 2.79 -37.36 8.58
CA MET A 167 3.28 -37.58 7.22
C MET A 167 4.48 -36.68 6.86
N PRO A 168 5.51 -37.18 6.16
CA PRO A 168 6.61 -36.35 5.65
C PRO A 168 6.13 -35.23 4.72
N ILE A 169 6.88 -34.12 4.65
CA ILE A 169 6.51 -32.93 3.85
C ILE A 169 6.33 -33.27 2.37
N HIS A 170 7.23 -34.08 1.79
CA HIS A 170 7.11 -34.53 0.41
C HIS A 170 5.77 -35.24 0.17
N SER A 171 5.43 -36.18 1.05
CA SER A 171 4.19 -36.93 0.98
C SER A 171 2.96 -36.05 1.15
N LEU A 172 3.02 -35.04 2.03
CA LEU A 172 1.97 -34.04 2.15
C LEU A 172 1.73 -33.30 0.82
N ILE A 173 2.81 -32.87 0.14
CA ILE A 173 2.71 -32.20 -1.16
C ILE A 173 2.07 -33.12 -2.19
N CYS A 174 2.47 -34.39 -2.28
CA CYS A 174 1.88 -35.35 -3.23
C CYS A 174 0.38 -35.57 -2.97
N VAL A 175 0.00 -35.79 -1.70
CA VAL A 175 -1.39 -36.04 -1.34
C VAL A 175 -2.25 -34.81 -1.57
N PHE A 176 -1.81 -33.62 -1.13
CA PHE A 176 -2.56 -32.39 -1.41
C PHE A 176 -2.64 -32.10 -2.90
N SER A 177 -1.58 -32.34 -3.67
CA SER A 177 -1.60 -32.21 -5.13
C SER A 177 -2.64 -33.13 -5.77
N LEU A 178 -2.80 -34.36 -5.28
CA LEU A 178 -3.86 -35.27 -5.73
C LEU A 178 -5.25 -34.71 -5.42
N PHE A 179 -5.51 -34.26 -4.19
CA PHE A 179 -6.82 -33.67 -3.85
C PHE A 179 -7.10 -32.38 -4.65
N ILE A 180 -6.10 -31.53 -4.83
CA ILE A 180 -6.23 -30.25 -5.53
C ILE A 180 -6.47 -30.47 -7.03
N THR A 181 -5.77 -31.41 -7.66
CA THR A 181 -6.01 -31.75 -9.09
C THR A 181 -7.39 -32.34 -9.35
N THR A 182 -8.08 -32.82 -8.31
CA THR A 182 -9.47 -33.27 -8.44
C THR A 182 -10.49 -32.12 -8.38
N LEU A 183 -10.06 -30.87 -8.13
CA LEU A 183 -10.88 -29.65 -8.17
C LEU A 183 -11.20 -29.20 -9.61
N HIS A 184 -11.63 -30.12 -10.48
CA HIS A 184 -12.00 -29.83 -11.87
C HIS A 184 -13.37 -30.40 -12.28
N GLY A 185 -14.11 -31.01 -11.34
CA GLY A 185 -15.38 -31.70 -11.61
C GLY A 185 -16.60 -31.13 -10.89
N THR A 186 -17.71 -31.88 -10.94
CA THR A 186 -19.02 -31.58 -10.33
C THR A 186 -18.99 -31.45 -8.81
N ASP A 187 -18.04 -32.10 -8.15
CA ASP A 187 -17.89 -32.15 -6.68
C ASP A 187 -16.83 -31.17 -6.13
N MET A 188 -16.64 -30.03 -6.79
CA MET A 188 -15.59 -29.06 -6.42
C MET A 188 -15.74 -28.57 -4.97
N GLU A 189 -16.97 -28.33 -4.51
CA GLU A 189 -17.27 -27.87 -3.15
C GLU A 189 -16.91 -28.93 -2.09
N GLU A 190 -17.28 -30.19 -2.29
CA GLU A 190 -16.95 -31.26 -1.33
C GLU A 190 -15.44 -31.48 -1.24
N THR A 191 -14.76 -31.43 -2.39
CA THR A 191 -13.32 -31.61 -2.49
C THR A 191 -12.56 -30.45 -1.86
N SER A 192 -12.98 -29.21 -2.10
CA SER A 192 -12.36 -28.03 -1.47
C SER A 192 -12.56 -28.07 0.05
N ASN A 193 -13.76 -28.43 0.51
CA ASN A 193 -14.07 -28.61 1.93
C ASN A 193 -13.20 -29.69 2.57
N LYS A 194 -12.95 -30.79 1.87
CA LYS A 194 -12.06 -31.85 2.32
C LYS A 194 -10.62 -31.36 2.45
N VAL A 195 -10.08 -30.66 1.44
CA VAL A 195 -8.72 -30.10 1.48
C VAL A 195 -8.58 -29.12 2.65
N ILE A 196 -9.52 -28.18 2.78
CA ILE A 196 -9.55 -27.18 3.85
C ILE A 196 -9.61 -27.85 5.23
N SER A 197 -10.49 -28.84 5.40
CA SER A 197 -10.65 -29.60 6.65
C SER A 197 -9.37 -30.35 7.03
N LEU A 198 -8.74 -31.03 6.06
CA LEU A 198 -7.50 -31.77 6.27
C LEU A 198 -6.35 -30.82 6.64
N ALA A 199 -6.18 -29.72 5.91
CA ALA A 199 -5.16 -28.72 6.20
C ALA A 199 -5.35 -28.12 7.59
N THR A 200 -6.59 -27.75 7.94
CA THR A 200 -6.91 -27.19 9.26
C THR A 200 -6.65 -28.18 10.38
N ALA A 201 -7.03 -29.45 10.20
CA ALA A 201 -6.88 -30.48 11.22
C ALA A 201 -5.42 -30.93 11.38
N ALA A 202 -4.61 -30.84 10.33
CA ALA A 202 -3.18 -31.13 10.33
C ALA A 202 -2.33 -29.97 10.89
N PHE A 203 -2.89 -28.75 10.94
CA PHE A 203 -2.17 -27.56 11.38
C PHE A 203 -1.89 -27.58 12.89
N ASP A 204 -0.62 -27.77 13.25
CA ASP A 204 -0.12 -27.67 14.61
C ASP A 204 0.72 -26.39 14.78
N PRO A 205 0.35 -25.46 15.69
CA PRO A 205 1.13 -24.23 15.93
C PRO A 205 2.60 -24.47 16.30
N SER A 206 2.94 -25.65 16.83
CA SER A 206 4.31 -26.00 17.22
C SER A 206 5.17 -26.54 16.07
N ASP A 207 4.54 -27.01 14.98
CA ASP A 207 5.21 -27.64 13.84
C ASP A 207 5.40 -26.65 12.68
N LYS A 208 6.44 -25.82 12.82
CA LYS A 208 6.72 -24.70 11.91
C LYS A 208 7.08 -25.14 10.49
N GLU A 209 7.68 -26.30 10.31
CA GLU A 209 8.12 -26.78 8.98
C GLU A 209 6.93 -27.09 8.05
N ARG A 210 5.76 -27.41 8.63
CA ARG A 210 4.56 -27.76 7.86
C ARG A 210 3.66 -26.58 7.54
N HIS A 211 3.82 -25.44 8.21
CA HIS A 211 2.93 -24.28 8.06
C HIS A 211 2.82 -23.82 6.61
N ASP A 212 3.97 -23.71 5.92
CA ASP A 212 4.08 -23.35 4.52
C ASP A 212 3.18 -24.20 3.61
N VAL A 213 3.34 -25.53 3.67
CA VAL A 213 2.64 -26.45 2.77
C VAL A 213 1.14 -26.45 3.05
N LEU A 214 0.74 -26.47 4.32
CA LEU A 214 -0.67 -26.49 4.70
C LEU A 214 -1.39 -25.21 4.27
N ILE A 215 -0.76 -24.05 4.48
CA ILE A 215 -1.30 -22.76 4.08
C ILE A 215 -1.35 -22.64 2.55
N ARG A 216 -0.26 -22.98 1.85
CA ARG A 216 -0.21 -22.92 0.38
C ARG A 216 -1.20 -23.87 -0.29
N ALA A 217 -1.53 -25.00 0.33
CA ALA A 217 -2.60 -25.89 -0.15
C ALA A 217 -3.98 -25.20 -0.11
N VAL A 218 -4.29 -24.49 0.98
CA VAL A 218 -5.54 -23.72 1.11
C VAL A 218 -5.55 -22.52 0.14
N GLN A 219 -4.43 -21.80 -0.01
CA GLN A 219 -4.30 -20.73 -1.00
C GLN A 219 -4.51 -21.24 -2.43
N CYS A 220 -3.89 -22.36 -2.79
CA CYS A 220 -4.05 -23.01 -4.10
C CYS A 220 -5.52 -23.38 -4.35
N THR A 221 -6.18 -23.98 -3.35
CA THR A 221 -7.63 -24.27 -3.40
C THR A 221 -8.45 -23.01 -3.65
N LYS A 222 -8.14 -21.91 -2.95
CA LYS A 222 -8.81 -20.61 -3.13
C LYS A 222 -8.63 -20.08 -4.55
N TYR A 223 -7.41 -20.09 -5.10
CA TYR A 223 -7.17 -19.63 -6.47
C TYR A 223 -7.94 -20.44 -7.52
N ILE A 224 -8.04 -21.76 -7.35
CA ILE A 224 -8.83 -22.61 -8.26
C ILE A 224 -10.32 -22.28 -8.16
N LEU A 225 -10.86 -22.12 -6.94
CA LEU A 225 -12.26 -21.73 -6.75
C LEU A 225 -12.57 -20.39 -7.41
N ASP A 226 -11.69 -19.39 -7.23
CA ASP A 226 -11.84 -18.05 -7.81
C ASP A 226 -11.83 -18.10 -9.35
N GLU A 227 -10.92 -18.85 -9.97
CA GLU A 227 -10.85 -19.00 -11.44
C GLU A 227 -12.09 -19.67 -12.02
N ASN A 228 -12.69 -20.60 -11.28
CA ASN A 228 -13.94 -21.26 -11.65
C ASN A 228 -15.20 -20.49 -11.20
N ARG A 229 -15.05 -19.25 -10.68
CA ARG A 229 -16.13 -18.40 -10.19
C ARG A 229 -17.00 -19.05 -9.11
N GLN A 230 -16.40 -19.89 -8.27
CA GLN A 230 -17.03 -20.55 -7.13
C GLN A 230 -16.80 -19.75 -5.84
N ASP A 231 -17.61 -20.01 -4.80
CA ASP A 231 -17.44 -19.35 -3.51
C ASP A 231 -16.17 -19.81 -2.80
N SER A 232 -15.24 -18.87 -2.56
CA SER A 232 -13.99 -19.10 -1.84
C SER A 232 -14.01 -18.60 -0.38
N SER A 233 -15.18 -18.20 0.13
CA SER A 233 -15.34 -17.62 1.48
C SER A 233 -14.83 -18.52 2.61
N GLN A 234 -15.04 -19.83 2.49
CA GLN A 234 -14.54 -20.80 3.48
C GLN A 234 -13.01 -20.88 3.45
N ALA A 235 -12.39 -20.89 2.27
CA ALA A 235 -10.94 -20.89 2.14
C ALA A 235 -10.33 -19.61 2.74
N ILE A 236 -10.94 -18.45 2.48
CA ILE A 236 -10.52 -17.16 3.06
C ILE A 236 -10.64 -17.20 4.59
N SER A 237 -11.76 -17.67 5.11
CA SER A 237 -12.00 -17.76 6.57
C SER A 237 -10.98 -18.69 7.25
N THR A 238 -10.67 -19.82 6.62
CA THR A 238 -9.63 -20.74 7.11
C THR A 238 -8.25 -20.09 7.06
N LEU A 239 -7.87 -19.42 5.96
CA LEU A 239 -6.59 -18.72 5.88
C LEU A 239 -6.44 -17.71 7.01
N ILE A 240 -7.47 -16.89 7.26
CA ILE A 240 -7.46 -15.92 8.37
C ILE A 240 -7.25 -16.62 9.72
N ALA A 241 -7.93 -17.74 9.96
CA ALA A 241 -7.79 -18.51 11.20
C ALA A 241 -6.40 -19.14 11.37
N LEU A 242 -5.79 -19.65 10.29
CA LEU A 242 -4.45 -20.22 10.30
C LEU A 242 -3.38 -19.14 10.48
N MET A 243 -3.50 -18.01 9.76
CA MET A 243 -2.62 -16.85 9.88
C MET A 243 -2.57 -16.31 11.33
N GLY A 244 -3.68 -16.40 12.07
CA GLY A 244 -3.74 -16.00 13.47
C GLY A 244 -2.78 -16.76 14.40
N LYS A 245 -2.35 -17.97 14.00
CA LYS A 245 -1.50 -18.90 14.75
C LYS A 245 -0.02 -18.86 14.35
N LEU A 246 0.32 -18.10 13.31
CA LEU A 246 1.70 -17.96 12.82
C LEU A 246 2.57 -17.13 13.78
N ASP A 247 3.89 -17.34 13.69
CA ASP A 247 4.92 -16.62 14.44
C ASP A 247 5.26 -15.29 13.75
N ASP A 248 5.19 -14.19 14.50
CA ASP A 248 5.34 -12.82 14.00
C ASP A 248 6.78 -12.41 13.60
N LYS A 249 7.75 -13.29 13.79
CA LYS A 249 9.15 -13.08 13.38
C LYS A 249 9.59 -14.03 12.28
N LYS A 250 9.15 -15.28 12.32
CA LYS A 250 9.58 -16.30 11.36
C LYS A 250 8.70 -16.39 10.13
N ASP A 251 7.40 -16.18 10.28
CA ASP A 251 6.42 -16.52 9.23
C ASP A 251 5.89 -15.27 8.52
N VAL A 252 6.61 -14.15 8.59
CA VAL A 252 6.17 -12.84 8.09
C VAL A 252 5.96 -12.86 6.58
N SER A 253 6.86 -13.51 5.83
CA SER A 253 6.74 -13.65 4.38
C SER A 253 5.52 -14.47 3.98
N LEU A 254 5.28 -15.60 4.67
CA LEU A 254 4.08 -16.42 4.46
C LEU A 254 2.80 -15.66 4.83
N TYR A 255 2.84 -14.87 5.90
CA TYR A 255 1.73 -14.03 6.32
C TYR A 255 1.42 -12.95 5.26
N ALA A 256 2.45 -12.28 4.73
CA ALA A 256 2.31 -11.30 3.65
C ALA A 256 1.72 -11.94 2.38
N GLU A 257 2.23 -13.11 1.99
CA GLU A 257 1.70 -13.89 0.86
C GLU A 257 0.21 -14.21 1.06
N CYS A 258 -0.18 -14.62 2.27
CA CYS A 258 -1.58 -14.88 2.59
C CYS A 258 -2.45 -13.63 2.49
N CYS A 259 -1.96 -12.49 2.98
CA CYS A 259 -2.64 -11.20 2.83
C CYS A 259 -2.92 -10.91 1.35
N MET A 260 -1.92 -11.08 0.48
CA MET A 260 -2.08 -10.89 -0.96
C MET A 260 -3.09 -11.87 -1.57
N CYS A 261 -3.14 -13.11 -1.06
CA CYS A 261 -4.07 -14.13 -1.52
C CYS A 261 -5.54 -13.79 -1.17
N ILE A 262 -5.82 -13.29 0.04
CA ILE A 262 -7.19 -13.01 0.50
C ILE A 262 -7.74 -11.66 0.02
N GLY A 263 -6.89 -10.75 -0.49
CA GLY A 263 -7.35 -9.52 -1.12
C GLY A 263 -7.86 -8.46 -0.14
N GLU A 264 -8.95 -7.80 -0.51
CA GLU A 264 -9.58 -6.72 0.28
C GLU A 264 -9.98 -7.14 1.71
N LYS A 265 -10.16 -8.44 1.93
CA LYS A 265 -10.49 -9.05 3.23
C LYS A 265 -9.36 -8.93 4.28
N VAL A 266 -8.16 -8.52 3.88
CA VAL A 266 -7.10 -8.13 4.83
C VAL A 266 -7.57 -7.03 5.80
N SER A 267 -8.46 -6.15 5.36
CA SER A 267 -8.98 -5.07 6.19
C SER A 267 -9.70 -5.57 7.45
N GLU A 268 -10.16 -6.83 7.46
CA GLU A 268 -10.88 -7.46 8.57
C GLU A 268 -9.93 -8.20 9.56
N ILE A 269 -8.62 -8.25 9.28
CA ILE A 269 -7.66 -9.02 10.09
C ILE A 269 -7.07 -8.19 11.22
N GLY A 270 -7.40 -8.57 12.46
CA GLY A 270 -6.81 -7.96 13.66
C GLY A 270 -5.36 -8.38 13.95
N SER A 271 -4.92 -9.55 13.47
CA SER A 271 -3.56 -10.05 13.73
C SER A 271 -2.46 -9.27 13.00
N LEU A 272 -2.82 -8.48 12.00
CA LEU A 272 -1.90 -7.72 11.13
C LEU A 272 -0.97 -6.79 11.93
N VAL A 273 -1.48 -6.22 13.03
CA VAL A 273 -0.71 -5.34 13.95
C VAL A 273 0.60 -5.98 14.40
N ARG A 274 0.60 -7.31 14.62
CA ARG A 274 1.75 -8.05 15.14
C ARG A 274 2.84 -8.25 14.09
N PHE A 275 2.45 -8.37 12.82
CA PHE A 275 3.35 -8.71 11.71
C PHE A 275 3.95 -7.48 11.02
N LEU A 276 3.22 -6.35 10.99
CA LEU A 276 3.67 -5.14 10.31
C LEU A 276 5.07 -4.64 10.72
N PRO A 277 5.48 -4.66 12.00
CA PRO A 277 6.82 -4.21 12.39
C PRO A 277 7.96 -5.05 11.80
N SER A 278 7.70 -6.30 11.43
CA SER A 278 8.67 -7.24 10.87
C SER A 278 8.56 -7.36 9.34
N MET A 279 7.53 -6.75 8.73
CA MET A 279 7.26 -6.83 7.30
C MET A 279 8.24 -5.95 6.52
N ASN A 280 8.72 -6.42 5.38
CA ASN A 280 9.60 -5.63 4.52
C ASN A 280 8.80 -4.56 3.74
N ASP A 281 9.49 -3.56 3.22
CA ASP A 281 8.86 -2.43 2.52
C ASP A 281 8.06 -2.88 1.27
N MET A 282 8.57 -3.86 0.50
CA MET A 282 7.92 -4.36 -0.72
C MET A 282 6.57 -5.03 -0.43
N ASP A 283 6.52 -5.88 0.60
CA ASP A 283 5.30 -6.56 1.04
C ASP A 283 4.28 -5.54 1.56
N LEU A 284 4.74 -4.54 2.32
CA LEU A 284 3.90 -3.45 2.80
C LEU A 284 3.33 -2.62 1.64
N GLU A 285 4.13 -2.29 0.63
CA GLU A 285 3.66 -1.58 -0.56
C GLU A 285 2.58 -2.35 -1.31
N GLN A 286 2.78 -3.65 -1.51
CA GLN A 286 1.83 -4.50 -2.20
C GLN A 286 0.51 -4.57 -1.43
N LEU A 287 0.60 -4.66 -0.10
CA LEU A 287 -0.53 -4.64 0.82
C LEU A 287 -1.31 -3.32 0.75
N LEU A 288 -0.61 -2.20 0.76
CA LEU A 288 -1.20 -0.86 0.64
C LEU A 288 -1.85 -0.66 -0.73
N ALA A 289 -1.18 -1.06 -1.82
CA ALA A 289 -1.73 -0.95 -3.17
C ALA A 289 -3.02 -1.77 -3.33
N MET A 290 -3.03 -3.00 -2.82
CA MET A 290 -4.20 -3.89 -2.87
C MET A 290 -5.38 -3.36 -2.04
N THR A 291 -5.11 -2.68 -0.93
CA THR A 291 -6.15 -2.19 0.00
C THR A 291 -6.52 -0.73 -0.21
N ALA A 292 -5.87 -0.02 -1.14
CA ALA A 292 -6.07 1.41 -1.37
C ALA A 292 -7.53 1.79 -1.69
N HIS A 293 -8.24 0.93 -2.42
CA HIS A 293 -9.64 1.16 -2.80
C HIS A 293 -10.66 0.50 -1.85
N CYS A 294 -10.19 -0.13 -0.77
CA CYS A 294 -11.08 -0.75 0.20
C CYS A 294 -12.01 0.30 0.82
N ARG A 295 -13.28 -0.06 0.87
CA ARG A 295 -14.36 0.78 1.41
C ARG A 295 -14.24 1.01 2.92
N THR A 296 -13.57 0.11 3.61
CA THR A 296 -13.37 0.12 5.07
C THR A 296 -11.90 0.39 5.33
N GLU A 297 -11.62 1.55 5.94
CA GLU A 297 -10.28 1.89 6.38
C GLU A 297 -9.85 0.91 7.49
N ASN A 298 -8.71 0.27 7.30
CA ASN A 298 -8.06 -0.46 8.37
C ASN A 298 -7.14 0.52 9.12
N SER A 299 -7.47 0.81 10.38
CA SER A 299 -6.72 1.75 11.23
C SER A 299 -5.25 1.34 11.42
N VAL A 300 -4.97 0.05 11.37
CA VAL A 300 -3.64 -0.52 11.48
C VAL A 300 -2.82 -0.16 10.23
N LEU A 301 -3.37 -0.38 9.05
CA LEU A 301 -2.75 0.00 7.77
C LEU A 301 -2.60 1.50 7.63
N TRP A 302 -3.60 2.27 8.08
CA TRP A 302 -3.50 3.73 8.12
C TRP A 302 -2.31 4.19 8.96
N ASN A 303 -2.17 3.69 10.19
CA ASN A 303 -1.07 4.06 11.06
C ASN A 303 0.29 3.60 10.51
N ALA A 304 0.36 2.42 9.88
CA ALA A 304 1.56 1.96 9.19
C ALA A 304 1.93 2.89 8.03
N ALA A 305 0.96 3.29 7.20
CA ALA A 305 1.15 4.24 6.10
C ALA A 305 1.63 5.61 6.63
N ILE A 306 1.05 6.13 7.70
CA ILE A 306 1.52 7.38 8.34
C ILE A 306 2.97 7.24 8.82
N GLY A 307 3.35 6.10 9.41
CA GLY A 307 4.73 5.84 9.83
C GLY A 307 5.73 5.78 8.66
N HIS A 308 5.28 5.32 7.49
CA HIS A 308 6.11 5.16 6.29
C HIS A 308 5.96 6.31 5.27
N LEU A 309 5.24 7.39 5.61
CA LEU A 309 5.04 8.57 4.74
C LEU A 309 6.34 9.15 4.16
N LYS A 310 7.47 8.90 4.83
CA LYS A 310 8.79 9.44 4.52
C LYS A 310 9.82 8.37 4.16
N SER A 311 9.39 7.13 3.97
CA SER A 311 10.23 6.03 3.51
C SER A 311 10.68 6.25 2.06
N PRO A 312 11.68 5.51 1.56
CA PRO A 312 12.07 5.57 0.14
C PRO A 312 10.89 5.32 -0.82
N ASN A 313 9.94 4.50 -0.40
CA ASN A 313 8.77 4.08 -1.20
C ASN A 313 7.52 4.90 -0.85
N PHE A 314 7.71 6.19 -0.55
CA PHE A 314 6.63 7.10 -0.16
C PHE A 314 5.52 7.23 -1.22
N SER A 315 5.79 6.91 -2.49
CA SER A 315 4.81 7.01 -3.57
C SER A 315 3.62 6.07 -3.36
N ALA A 316 3.88 4.79 -3.11
CA ALA A 316 2.86 3.79 -2.81
C ALA A 316 2.07 4.14 -1.54
N VAL A 317 2.79 4.59 -0.50
CA VAL A 317 2.21 5.02 0.78
C VAL A 317 1.27 6.23 0.59
N ILE A 318 1.71 7.25 -0.15
CA ILE A 318 0.91 8.43 -0.43
C ILE A 318 -0.31 8.07 -1.27
N ASN A 319 -0.16 7.22 -2.28
CA ASN A 319 -1.28 6.79 -3.12
C ASN A 319 -2.36 6.10 -2.27
N TYR A 320 -1.98 5.20 -1.36
CA TYR A 320 -2.90 4.60 -0.40
C TYR A 320 -3.62 5.66 0.45
N ILE A 321 -2.88 6.60 1.05
CA ILE A 321 -3.45 7.65 1.91
C ILE A 321 -4.41 8.54 1.12
N VAL A 322 -4.04 8.94 -0.10
CA VAL A 322 -4.86 9.79 -0.98
C VAL A 322 -6.16 9.07 -1.36
N GLU A 323 -6.10 7.80 -1.76
CA GLU A 323 -7.28 7.01 -2.08
C GLU A 323 -8.21 6.84 -0.87
N GLN A 324 -7.66 6.50 0.30
CA GLN A 324 -8.44 6.36 1.53
C GLN A 324 -9.11 7.68 1.97
N LEU A 325 -8.40 8.81 1.82
CA LEU A 325 -8.98 10.13 2.07
C LEU A 325 -10.10 10.45 1.07
N ALA A 326 -9.90 10.17 -0.21
CA ALA A 326 -10.91 10.39 -1.25
C ALA A 326 -12.18 9.57 -0.98
N VAL A 327 -12.06 8.29 -0.65
CA VAL A 327 -13.19 7.43 -0.26
C VAL A 327 -13.96 8.01 0.93
N LYS A 328 -13.27 8.58 1.92
CA LYS A 328 -13.93 9.23 3.06
C LYS A 328 -14.66 10.51 2.69
N PHE A 329 -14.08 11.35 1.83
CA PHE A 329 -14.71 12.58 1.36
C PHE A 329 -15.95 12.29 0.52
N GLU A 330 -15.88 11.32 -0.40
CA GLU A 330 -17.03 10.87 -1.20
C GLU A 330 -18.21 10.41 -0.31
N ARG A 331 -17.93 9.94 0.91
CA ARG A 331 -18.92 9.41 1.85
C ARG A 331 -19.34 10.39 2.94
N ASN A 332 -18.86 11.63 2.92
CA ASN A 332 -19.07 12.61 3.98
C ASN A 332 -18.66 12.10 5.38
N GLN A 333 -17.68 11.18 5.46
CA GLN A 333 -17.12 10.74 6.74
C GLN A 333 -16.13 11.78 7.26
N SER A 334 -15.88 11.81 8.58
CA SER A 334 -14.97 12.77 9.22
C SER A 334 -13.50 12.50 8.91
N ALA A 335 -13.06 12.81 7.68
CA ALA A 335 -11.65 12.73 7.27
C ALA A 335 -10.76 13.85 7.85
N PHE A 336 -11.33 14.79 8.61
CA PHE A 336 -10.62 15.95 9.13
C PHE A 336 -9.40 15.57 9.99
N GLN A 337 -9.55 14.60 10.90
CA GLN A 337 -8.46 14.19 11.79
C GLN A 337 -7.37 13.43 11.02
N ASN A 338 -7.76 12.55 10.10
CA ASN A 338 -6.85 11.85 9.19
C ASN A 338 -6.02 12.84 8.37
N MET A 339 -6.68 13.82 7.75
CA MET A 339 -6.03 14.84 6.95
C MET A 339 -5.06 15.69 7.79
N ARG A 340 -5.49 16.09 9.00
CA ARG A 340 -4.66 16.83 9.94
C ARG A 340 -3.42 16.03 10.33
N GLN A 341 -3.57 14.74 10.61
CA GLN A 341 -2.46 13.85 10.96
C GLN A 341 -1.44 13.75 9.82
N VAL A 342 -1.89 13.60 8.57
CA VAL A 342 -1.00 13.56 7.39
C VAL A 342 -0.20 14.86 7.28
N VAL A 343 -0.87 16.01 7.31
CA VAL A 343 -0.23 17.32 7.18
C VAL A 343 0.77 17.59 8.30
N GLN A 344 0.42 17.24 9.54
CA GLN A 344 1.33 17.37 10.69
C GLN A 344 2.59 16.51 10.53
N ASN A 345 2.44 15.26 10.06
CA ASN A 345 3.58 14.37 9.83
C ASN A 345 4.49 14.89 8.71
N LEU A 346 3.90 15.32 7.58
CA LEU A 346 4.66 15.87 6.45
C LEU A 346 5.49 17.10 6.87
N LEU A 347 4.90 18.01 7.67
CA LEU A 347 5.51 19.29 8.07
C LEU A 347 6.38 19.23 9.34
N THR A 348 6.65 18.05 9.89
CA THR A 348 7.49 17.92 11.11
C THR A 348 8.97 18.24 10.82
N GLU A 349 9.60 19.07 11.68
CA GLU A 349 10.96 19.64 11.51
C GLU A 349 12.04 18.61 11.15
N LYS A 350 12.14 17.53 11.94
CA LYS A 350 13.27 16.58 11.88
C LYS A 350 13.34 15.77 10.59
N SER A 351 12.28 15.77 9.80
CA SER A 351 12.15 14.89 8.64
C SER A 351 11.42 15.56 7.47
N TYR A 352 11.38 16.89 7.43
CA TYR A 352 10.75 17.61 6.32
C TYR A 352 11.49 17.34 4.99
N LYS A 353 10.73 17.08 3.91
CA LYS A 353 11.24 16.86 2.55
C LYS A 353 10.27 17.48 1.53
N LEU A 354 10.78 18.37 0.68
CA LEU A 354 9.99 19.07 -0.35
C LEU A 354 9.35 18.10 -1.35
N GLU A 355 10.12 17.13 -1.85
CA GLU A 355 9.68 16.17 -2.87
C GLU A 355 8.42 15.39 -2.45
N ILE A 356 8.37 14.97 -1.18
CA ILE A 356 7.26 14.20 -0.61
C ILE A 356 6.03 15.09 -0.44
N CYS A 357 6.23 16.33 0.05
CA CYS A 357 5.15 17.30 0.23
C CYS A 357 4.49 17.67 -1.11
N LEU A 358 5.31 17.90 -2.14
CA LEU A 358 4.84 18.20 -3.49
C LEU A 358 4.14 17.00 -4.12
N TYR A 359 4.69 15.79 -3.99
CA TYR A 359 4.06 14.57 -4.50
C TYR A 359 2.69 14.33 -3.87
N PHE A 360 2.58 14.51 -2.55
CA PHE A 360 1.30 14.44 -1.85
C PHE A 360 0.28 15.44 -2.39
N LEU A 361 0.66 16.72 -2.52
CA LEU A 361 -0.25 17.75 -3.06
C LEU A 361 -0.73 17.40 -4.47
N ARG A 362 0.17 16.91 -5.32
CA ARG A 362 -0.13 16.55 -6.70
C ARG A 362 -1.17 15.42 -6.76
N GLU A 363 -0.89 14.29 -6.12
CA GLU A 363 -1.80 13.14 -6.17
C GLU A 363 -3.11 13.41 -5.42
N PHE A 364 -3.05 14.12 -4.28
CA PHE A 364 -4.24 14.52 -3.54
C PHE A 364 -5.18 15.37 -4.39
N LEU A 365 -4.68 16.44 -5.02
CA LEU A 365 -5.50 17.34 -5.83
C LEU A 365 -6.01 16.66 -7.10
N LYS A 366 -5.20 15.79 -7.72
CA LYS A 366 -5.62 14.99 -8.87
C LYS A 366 -6.80 14.09 -8.53
N ARG A 367 -6.78 13.42 -7.37
CA ARG A 367 -7.85 12.50 -6.95
C ARG A 367 -9.09 13.22 -6.42
N THR A 368 -8.93 14.39 -5.81
CA THR A 368 -10.01 15.14 -5.13
C THR A 368 -10.53 16.35 -5.90
N ASN A 369 -10.12 16.55 -7.16
CA ASN A 369 -10.41 17.76 -7.95
C ASN A 369 -11.90 18.16 -7.99
N ASP A 370 -12.79 17.17 -7.98
CA ASP A 370 -14.24 17.34 -8.04
C ASP A 370 -14.96 17.13 -6.70
N ALA A 371 -14.22 16.75 -5.64
CA ALA A 371 -14.77 16.49 -4.31
C ALA A 371 -14.62 17.71 -3.39
N MET A 372 -15.56 17.92 -2.47
CA MET A 372 -15.39 18.90 -1.39
C MET A 372 -14.51 18.31 -0.28
N TYR A 373 -13.41 18.99 0.05
CA TYR A 373 -12.51 18.63 1.14
C TYR A 373 -12.19 19.87 2.01
N PRO A 374 -11.75 19.69 3.28
CA PRO A 374 -11.39 20.78 4.18
C PRO A 374 -10.06 21.41 3.73
N VAL A 375 -10.14 22.31 2.75
CA VAL A 375 -9.00 22.97 2.10
C VAL A 375 -8.09 23.69 3.08
N GLU A 376 -8.60 24.17 4.21
CA GLU A 376 -7.83 24.84 5.26
C GLU A 376 -6.72 23.96 5.81
N LEU A 377 -6.90 22.63 5.83
CA LEU A 377 -5.88 21.71 6.30
C LEU A 377 -4.72 21.56 5.30
N ILE A 378 -4.97 21.78 4.01
CA ILE A 378 -3.97 21.71 2.94
C ILE A 378 -3.14 22.99 2.84
N VAL A 379 -3.72 24.16 3.19
CA VAL A 379 -3.05 25.46 3.03
C VAL A 379 -1.64 25.50 3.61
N PRO A 380 -1.34 25.00 4.83
CA PRO A 380 0.02 24.99 5.35
C PRO A 380 1.01 24.22 4.47
N LEU A 381 0.60 23.07 3.93
CA LEU A 381 1.43 22.25 3.05
C LEU A 381 1.72 22.98 1.74
N TRP A 382 0.69 23.60 1.15
CA TRP A 382 0.84 24.42 -0.05
C TRP A 382 1.78 25.62 0.15
N LEU A 383 1.63 26.35 1.26
CA LEU A 383 2.50 27.46 1.60
C LEU A 383 3.95 27.01 1.76
N VAL A 384 4.21 25.89 2.44
CA VAL A 384 5.56 25.34 2.61
C VAL A 384 6.22 24.96 1.29
N VAL A 385 5.50 24.23 0.43
CA VAL A 385 5.99 23.88 -0.91
C VAL A 385 6.30 25.15 -1.71
N THR A 386 5.47 26.17 -1.58
CA THR A 386 5.67 27.44 -2.29
C THR A 386 6.80 28.28 -1.71
N PHE A 387 7.12 28.18 -0.42
CA PHE A 387 8.26 28.87 0.18
C PHE A 387 9.60 28.38 -0.39
N GLU A 388 9.69 27.09 -0.71
CA GLU A 388 10.94 26.48 -1.16
C GLU A 388 11.05 26.38 -2.68
N LYS A 389 9.94 26.12 -3.38
CA LYS A 389 9.93 25.95 -4.85
C LYS A 389 9.51 27.26 -5.52
N PRO A 390 10.32 27.82 -6.45
CA PRO A 390 9.94 29.02 -7.21
C PRO A 390 8.77 28.72 -8.14
N ASN A 391 8.07 29.77 -8.61
CA ASN A 391 6.89 29.62 -9.48
C ASN A 391 7.19 28.76 -10.71
N THR A 392 6.39 27.72 -10.90
CA THR A 392 6.38 26.86 -12.09
C THR A 392 4.93 26.65 -12.54
N ASN A 393 4.72 26.22 -13.79
CA ASN A 393 3.38 25.88 -14.29
C ASN A 393 2.66 24.86 -13.38
N GLU A 394 3.40 23.88 -12.87
CA GLU A 394 2.86 22.89 -11.92
C GLU A 394 2.34 23.53 -10.62
N LEU A 395 3.08 24.50 -10.06
CA LEU A 395 2.63 25.20 -8.86
C LEU A 395 1.46 26.14 -9.12
N ASP A 396 1.42 26.75 -10.29
CA ASP A 396 0.32 27.62 -10.69
C ASP A 396 -0.98 26.81 -10.82
N ASP A 397 -0.92 25.60 -11.38
CA ASP A 397 -2.04 24.66 -11.45
C ASP A 397 -2.50 24.21 -10.04
N ILE A 398 -1.55 23.84 -9.17
CA ILE A 398 -1.84 23.49 -7.76
C ILE A 398 -2.52 24.67 -7.05
N SER A 399 -1.98 25.87 -7.19
CA SER A 399 -2.50 27.09 -6.56
C SER A 399 -3.89 27.43 -7.06
N LYS A 400 -4.16 27.28 -8.36
CA LYS A 400 -5.48 27.50 -8.96
C LYS A 400 -6.53 26.57 -8.35
N ASN A 401 -6.20 25.29 -8.19
CA ASN A 401 -7.11 24.30 -7.59
C ASN A 401 -7.38 24.58 -6.10
N ILE A 402 -6.35 24.96 -5.34
CA ILE A 402 -6.51 25.31 -3.91
C ILE A 402 -7.32 26.59 -3.76
N CYS A 403 -7.04 27.63 -4.55
CA CYS A 403 -7.81 28.88 -4.52
C CYS A 403 -9.28 28.69 -4.91
N LYS A 404 -9.58 27.82 -5.89
CA LYS A 404 -10.96 27.43 -6.23
C LYS A 404 -11.69 26.87 -5.00
N ASN A 405 -11.07 25.93 -4.28
CA ASN A 405 -11.67 25.33 -3.08
C ASN A 405 -11.74 26.29 -1.89
N LEU A 406 -10.76 27.17 -1.71
CA LEU A 406 -10.78 28.23 -0.70
C LEU A 406 -11.98 29.17 -0.88
N ARG A 407 -12.34 29.54 -2.12
CA ARG A 407 -13.53 30.38 -2.37
C ARG A 407 -14.82 29.68 -1.94
N VAL A 408 -14.94 28.38 -2.22
CA VAL A 408 -16.09 27.58 -1.80
C VAL A 408 -16.18 27.58 -0.28
N SER A 409 -15.06 27.37 0.41
CA SER A 409 -15.04 27.37 1.87
C SER A 409 -15.32 28.76 2.46
N PHE A 410 -14.72 29.82 1.93
CA PHE A 410 -14.98 31.19 2.35
C PHE A 410 -16.46 31.54 2.23
N ARG A 411 -17.10 31.17 1.11
CA ARG A 411 -18.54 31.35 0.92
C ARG A 411 -19.35 30.57 1.96
N LYS A 412 -19.00 29.30 2.22
CA LYS A 412 -19.66 28.47 3.24
C LYS A 412 -19.56 29.05 4.64
N ASN A 413 -18.46 29.75 4.95
CA ASN A 413 -18.22 30.39 6.24
C ASN A 413 -18.61 31.88 6.29
N GLY A 414 -19.34 32.39 5.28
CA GLY A 414 -19.84 33.76 5.25
C GLY A 414 -18.74 34.84 5.14
N LEU A 415 -17.58 34.50 4.58
CA LEU A 415 -16.46 35.43 4.39
C LEU A 415 -16.60 36.18 3.05
N TYR A 416 -16.29 37.47 3.06
CA TYR A 416 -16.19 38.29 1.86
C TYR A 416 -14.89 37.99 1.11
N PHE A 417 -14.94 37.86 -0.21
CA PHE A 417 -13.74 37.73 -1.03
C PHE A 417 -13.95 38.38 -2.39
N GLU A 418 -12.93 39.09 -2.86
CA GLU A 418 -12.92 39.65 -4.21
C GLU A 418 -12.77 38.53 -5.24
N ALA A 419 -13.38 38.72 -6.41
CA ALA A 419 -13.28 37.78 -7.52
C ALA A 419 -11.81 37.70 -8.00
N PHE A 420 -11.15 36.58 -7.73
CA PHE A 420 -9.81 36.32 -8.23
C PHE A 420 -9.91 35.81 -9.69
N SER A 421 -9.29 36.52 -10.63
CA SER A 421 -9.25 36.10 -12.04
C SER A 421 -8.31 34.90 -12.18
N ALA A 422 -8.88 33.72 -12.42
CA ALA A 422 -8.15 32.45 -12.50
C ALA A 422 -7.35 32.28 -13.82
N ASP A 423 -7.39 33.29 -14.69
CA ASP A 423 -6.87 33.23 -16.07
C ASP A 423 -5.48 33.87 -16.21
N SER A 424 -4.92 34.46 -15.15
CA SER A 424 -3.62 35.14 -15.18
C SER A 424 -2.84 35.08 -13.86
N SER A 425 -3.14 34.12 -12.99
CA SER A 425 -2.66 34.15 -11.60
C SER A 425 -1.40 33.31 -11.41
N SER A 426 -0.29 33.99 -11.13
CA SER A 426 0.89 33.33 -10.54
C SER A 426 0.61 32.90 -9.10
N THR A 427 1.30 31.86 -8.66
CA THR A 427 1.24 31.33 -7.29
C THR A 427 1.47 32.41 -6.22
N ILE A 428 2.34 33.39 -6.46
CA ILE A 428 2.57 34.53 -5.54
C ILE A 428 1.33 35.40 -5.38
N LEU A 429 0.61 35.68 -6.48
CA LEU A 429 -0.64 36.46 -6.43
C LEU A 429 -1.73 35.69 -5.68
N SER A 430 -1.78 34.36 -5.82
CA SER A 430 -2.67 33.48 -5.06
C SER A 430 -2.44 33.60 -3.55
N ILE A 431 -1.19 33.59 -3.10
CA ILE A 431 -0.85 33.73 -1.67
C ILE A 431 -1.18 35.14 -1.17
N ARG A 432 -0.84 36.17 -1.93
CA ARG A 432 -1.19 37.55 -1.58
C ARG A 432 -2.69 37.71 -1.40
N TRP A 433 -3.48 37.19 -2.34
CA TRP A 433 -4.94 37.20 -2.27
C TRP A 433 -5.47 36.47 -1.04
N LEU A 434 -4.91 35.31 -0.68
CA LEU A 434 -5.29 34.58 0.54
C LEU A 434 -5.11 35.46 1.78
N PHE A 435 -3.90 36.01 1.98
CA PHE A 435 -3.59 36.79 3.17
C PHE A 435 -4.37 38.11 3.24
N GLU A 436 -4.53 38.80 2.12
CA GLU A 436 -5.34 40.01 2.04
C GLU A 436 -6.82 39.72 2.35
N THR A 437 -7.38 38.65 1.78
CA THR A 437 -8.76 38.22 2.05
C THR A 437 -8.97 37.91 3.53
N VAL A 438 -8.03 37.18 4.15
CA VAL A 438 -8.08 36.91 5.58
C VAL A 438 -8.04 38.20 6.40
N SER A 439 -7.17 39.14 6.06
CA SER A 439 -7.05 40.43 6.75
C SER A 439 -8.36 41.23 6.70
N LYS A 440 -8.97 41.35 5.50
CA LYS A 440 -10.23 42.07 5.28
C LYS A 440 -11.39 41.53 6.12
N ASN A 441 -11.41 40.22 6.39
CA ASN A 441 -12.48 39.57 7.15
C ASN A 441 -12.20 39.44 8.66
N ALA A 442 -11.02 39.83 9.14
CA ALA A 442 -10.61 39.60 10.52
C ALA A 442 -11.54 40.23 11.57
N LYS A 443 -12.27 41.30 11.19
CA LYS A 443 -13.23 41.99 12.07
C LYS A 443 -14.61 41.31 12.12
N SER A 444 -15.09 40.78 10.99
CA SER A 444 -16.45 40.21 10.85
C SER A 444 -16.53 38.75 11.29
N SER A 445 -15.49 37.95 11.02
CA SER A 445 -15.48 36.50 11.28
C SER A 445 -14.26 36.08 12.10
N ARG A 446 -14.10 36.72 13.26
CA ARG A 446 -12.90 36.61 14.11
C ARG A 446 -12.54 35.17 14.47
N LYS A 447 -13.52 34.32 14.81
CA LYS A 447 -13.26 32.97 15.32
C LYS A 447 -12.62 32.06 14.27
N TRP A 448 -13.25 31.91 13.10
CA TRP A 448 -12.75 31.04 12.02
C TRP A 448 -11.36 31.48 11.55
N ILE A 449 -11.17 32.78 11.36
CA ILE A 449 -9.90 33.34 10.90
C ILE A 449 -8.81 33.11 11.93
N GLN A 450 -9.08 33.41 13.19
CA GLN A 450 -8.11 33.26 14.26
C GLN A 450 -7.72 31.80 14.47
N GLU A 451 -8.66 30.86 14.41
CA GLU A 451 -8.38 29.43 14.55
C GLU A 451 -7.50 28.91 13.40
N ASN A 452 -7.86 29.21 12.15
CA ASN A 452 -7.11 28.72 10.99
C ASN A 452 -5.74 29.38 10.86
N ILE A 453 -5.64 30.71 10.99
CA ILE A 453 -4.36 31.43 10.87
C ILE A 453 -3.38 31.01 11.96
N MET A 454 -3.84 30.84 13.19
CA MET A 454 -2.98 30.36 14.27
C MET A 454 -2.52 28.92 13.99
N SER A 455 -3.43 28.04 13.57
CA SER A 455 -3.09 26.65 13.23
C SER A 455 -2.10 26.57 12.06
N TRP A 456 -2.28 27.39 11.02
CA TRP A 456 -1.36 27.45 9.89
C TRP A 456 0.01 27.93 10.37
N SER A 457 0.05 29.03 11.10
CA SER A 457 1.29 29.61 11.60
C SER A 457 2.10 28.62 12.44
N GLU A 458 1.45 27.84 13.32
CA GLU A 458 2.13 26.80 14.11
C GLU A 458 2.79 25.72 13.23
N LEU A 459 2.12 25.31 12.16
CA LEU A 459 2.61 24.28 11.22
C LEU A 459 3.71 24.78 10.27
N LEU A 460 3.74 26.09 9.99
CA LEU A 460 4.72 26.69 9.09
C LEU A 460 6.10 26.87 9.74
N VAL A 461 6.17 27.09 11.07
CA VAL A 461 7.45 27.41 11.72
C VAL A 461 8.51 26.31 11.55
N PRO A 462 8.22 25.03 11.83
CA PRO A 462 9.23 23.98 11.72
C PRO A 462 9.86 23.83 10.31
N PRO A 463 9.08 23.69 9.22
CA PRO A 463 9.66 23.56 7.88
C PRO A 463 10.37 24.85 7.44
N LEU A 464 9.86 26.03 7.80
CA LEU A 464 10.54 27.30 7.50
C LEU A 464 11.93 27.38 8.14
N GLN A 465 12.08 26.91 9.39
CA GLN A 465 13.38 26.84 10.03
C GLN A 465 14.34 25.92 9.26
N CYS A 466 13.87 24.77 8.78
CA CYS A 466 14.67 23.86 7.94
C CYS A 466 15.08 24.51 6.61
N ILE A 467 14.11 25.11 5.90
CA ILE A 467 14.33 25.77 4.60
C ILE A 467 15.35 26.89 4.74
N LEU A 468 15.14 27.83 5.66
CA LEU A 468 15.98 29.03 5.77
C LEU A 468 17.42 28.71 6.19
N MET A 469 17.62 27.64 6.97
CA MET A 469 18.96 27.25 7.42
C MET A 469 19.76 26.47 6.38
N ASN A 470 19.10 25.76 5.47
CA ASN A 470 19.75 24.82 4.56
C ASN A 470 19.67 25.20 3.07
N ALA A 471 18.76 26.10 2.68
CA ALA A 471 18.52 26.41 1.28
C ALA A 471 19.49 27.46 0.71
N GLU A 472 19.61 27.45 -0.63
CA GLU A 472 20.35 28.45 -1.39
C GLU A 472 19.76 29.85 -1.22
N GLU A 473 20.59 30.88 -1.47
CA GLU A 473 20.21 32.28 -1.29
C GLU A 473 18.98 32.68 -2.10
N THR A 474 18.84 32.17 -3.33
CA THR A 474 17.69 32.40 -4.22
C THR A 474 16.37 31.92 -3.60
N THR A 475 16.38 30.74 -2.99
CA THR A 475 15.25 30.17 -2.27
C THR A 475 14.93 30.98 -1.01
N VAL A 476 15.96 31.44 -0.28
CA VAL A 476 15.75 32.30 0.90
C VAL A 476 15.13 33.65 0.51
N ILE A 477 15.60 34.28 -0.58
CA ILE A 477 15.02 35.50 -1.14
C ILE A 477 13.54 35.30 -1.50
N HIS A 478 13.22 34.20 -2.18
CA HIS A 478 11.85 33.85 -2.55
C HIS A 478 10.95 33.64 -1.32
N CYS A 479 11.43 32.87 -0.34
CA CYS A 479 10.73 32.65 0.93
C CYS A 479 10.46 33.97 1.68
N CYS A 480 11.46 34.86 1.76
CA CYS A 480 11.32 36.19 2.34
C CYS A 480 10.27 37.04 1.63
N ARG A 481 10.19 37.02 0.29
CA ARG A 481 9.12 37.71 -0.46
C ARG A 481 7.74 37.25 -0.01
N ILE A 482 7.51 35.95 0.03
CA ILE A 482 6.20 35.38 0.39
C ILE A 482 5.86 35.70 1.86
N MET A 483 6.82 35.52 2.77
CA MET A 483 6.64 35.83 4.19
C MET A 483 6.36 37.32 4.43
N SER A 484 6.88 38.22 3.59
CA SER A 484 6.59 39.65 3.69
C SER A 484 5.08 39.95 3.59
N TYR A 485 4.34 39.21 2.75
CA TYR A 485 2.87 39.35 2.64
C TYR A 485 2.14 38.85 3.88
N LEU A 486 2.61 37.76 4.49
CA LEU A 486 2.05 37.27 5.76
C LEU A 486 2.18 38.34 6.84
N TYR A 487 3.34 39.00 6.94
CA TYR A 487 3.52 40.12 7.87
C TYR A 487 2.60 41.30 7.54
N MET A 488 2.59 41.74 6.28
CA MET A 488 1.80 42.90 5.85
C MET A 488 0.32 42.76 6.17
N TYR A 489 -0.27 41.59 5.92
CA TYR A 489 -1.72 41.42 6.01
C TYR A 489 -2.18 40.72 7.29
N VAL A 490 -1.37 39.83 7.87
CA VAL A 490 -1.83 38.85 8.89
C VAL A 490 -1.11 38.98 10.24
N ALA A 491 -0.14 39.89 10.39
CA ALA A 491 0.63 40.04 11.63
C ALA A 491 -0.26 40.25 12.88
N GLN A 492 -1.31 41.05 12.78
CA GLN A 492 -2.24 41.31 13.91
C GLN A 492 -3.00 40.07 14.36
N GLN A 493 -3.30 39.15 13.45
CA GLN A 493 -4.09 37.95 13.71
C GLN A 493 -3.23 36.84 14.32
N ILE A 494 -1.93 36.82 14.04
CA ILE A 494 -0.97 35.83 14.57
C ILE A 494 -0.37 36.31 15.90
N TYR A 495 -0.22 37.62 16.07
CA TYR A 495 0.33 38.19 17.28
C TYR A 495 -0.58 37.95 18.49
N LYS A 496 0.02 37.43 19.57
CA LYS A 496 -0.60 37.37 20.89
C LYS A 496 0.31 38.09 21.90
N PRO A 497 -0.23 38.96 22.75
CA PRO A 497 0.56 39.66 23.75
C PRO A 497 1.11 38.69 24.82
N PRO A 498 2.18 39.07 25.56
CA PRO A 498 2.75 38.25 26.62
C PRO A 498 1.76 37.87 27.73
N SER A 499 0.70 38.67 27.93
CA SER A 499 -0.39 38.40 28.88
C SER A 499 -1.30 37.23 28.47
N GLU A 500 -1.32 36.85 27.19
CA GLU A 500 -2.28 35.89 26.63
C GLU A 500 -1.62 34.59 26.15
N CYS A 501 -0.29 34.49 26.17
CA CYS A 501 0.41 33.30 25.70
C CYS A 501 1.82 33.15 26.29
N ASN A 502 2.40 31.96 26.12
CA ASN A 502 3.84 31.81 26.27
C ASN A 502 4.53 32.51 25.10
N PHE A 503 4.87 33.78 25.30
CA PHE A 503 5.32 34.71 24.25
C PHE A 503 6.46 34.13 23.40
N ASN A 504 7.45 33.51 24.04
CA ASN A 504 8.61 32.91 23.37
C ASN A 504 8.27 31.71 22.48
N ARG A 505 7.15 31.02 22.73
CA ARG A 505 6.66 29.89 21.94
C ARG A 505 5.61 30.29 20.91
N SER A 506 5.15 31.55 20.92
CA SER A 506 4.15 32.02 19.96
C SER A 506 4.68 31.94 18.51
N PRO A 507 3.85 31.59 17.52
CA PRO A 507 4.28 31.52 16.12
C PRO A 507 4.83 32.85 15.62
N PHE A 508 4.21 33.98 16.00
CA PHE A 508 4.66 35.31 15.61
C PHE A 508 6.09 35.60 16.06
N VAL A 509 6.40 35.38 17.35
CA VAL A 509 7.75 35.63 17.88
C VAL A 509 8.77 34.69 17.23
N ARG A 510 8.39 33.43 16.94
CA ARG A 510 9.26 32.51 16.21
C ARG A 510 9.51 32.99 14.78
N PHE A 511 8.52 33.51 14.07
CA PHE A 511 8.72 34.14 12.76
C PHE A 511 9.64 35.35 12.84
N CYS A 512 9.51 36.21 13.87
CA CYS A 512 10.41 37.36 14.04
C CYS A 512 11.85 36.91 14.25
N LYS A 513 12.08 35.87 15.07
CA LYS A 513 13.40 35.28 15.26
C LYS A 513 13.96 34.73 13.94
N LEU A 514 13.18 33.96 13.21
CA LEU A 514 13.62 33.35 11.95
C LEU A 514 13.85 34.39 10.84
N MET A 515 12.82 35.17 10.50
CA MET A 515 12.84 36.05 9.33
C MET A 515 13.59 37.35 9.59
N LEU A 516 13.26 38.05 10.67
CA LEU A 516 13.81 39.39 10.92
C LEU A 516 15.21 39.28 11.53
N GLN A 517 15.36 38.49 12.58
CA GLN A 517 16.61 38.43 13.35
C GLN A 517 17.67 37.55 12.71
N ASN A 518 17.33 36.34 12.27
CA ASN A 518 18.32 35.39 11.77
C ASN A 518 18.58 35.49 10.26
N VAL A 519 17.66 36.09 9.50
CA VAL A 519 17.78 36.21 8.04
C VAL A 519 18.02 37.66 7.62
N LEU A 520 17.04 38.56 7.74
CA LEU A 520 17.17 39.93 7.24
C LEU A 520 18.24 40.75 7.98
N LEU A 521 18.39 40.57 9.29
CA LEU A 521 19.42 41.28 10.07
C LEU A 521 20.83 40.70 9.93
N VAL A 522 20.97 39.41 9.62
CA VAL A 522 22.29 38.74 9.57
C VAL A 522 22.83 38.63 8.16
N ARG A 523 21.99 38.37 7.16
CA ARG A 523 22.42 38.21 5.76
C ARG A 523 22.48 39.55 5.06
N GLU A 524 23.37 39.64 4.08
CA GLU A 524 23.45 40.77 3.15
C GLU A 524 22.71 40.40 1.87
N PHE A 525 21.68 41.19 1.52
CA PHE A 525 20.86 40.96 0.34
C PHE A 525 20.97 42.13 -0.65
N PRO A 526 20.68 41.92 -1.94
CA PRO A 526 20.63 43.02 -2.91
C PRO A 526 19.67 44.13 -2.49
N ALA A 527 20.12 45.39 -2.57
CA ALA A 527 19.33 46.54 -2.13
C ALA A 527 17.94 46.62 -2.80
N VAL A 528 17.85 46.26 -4.08
CA VAL A 528 16.57 46.23 -4.83
C VAL A 528 15.56 45.29 -4.17
N PHE A 529 16.01 44.10 -3.74
CA PHE A 529 15.17 43.14 -3.05
C PHE A 529 14.78 43.63 -1.65
N VAL A 530 15.71 44.21 -0.88
CA VAL A 530 15.39 44.74 0.45
C VAL A 530 14.35 45.85 0.37
N ARG A 531 14.47 46.76 -0.62
CA ARG A 531 13.48 47.81 -0.90
C ARG A 531 12.11 47.27 -1.27
N GLU A 532 12.05 46.12 -1.93
CA GLU A 532 10.81 45.44 -2.31
C GLU A 532 10.09 44.85 -1.09
N VAL A 533 10.80 44.11 -0.22
CA VAL A 533 10.16 43.27 0.81
C VAL A 533 10.12 43.89 2.19
N LEU A 534 11.13 44.68 2.58
CA LEU A 534 11.25 45.19 3.94
C LEU A 534 10.07 46.10 4.36
N PRO A 535 9.55 46.98 3.49
CA PRO A 535 8.37 47.79 3.81
C PRO A 535 7.17 46.94 4.27
N ASN A 536 6.92 45.79 3.64
CA ASN A 536 5.81 44.89 3.99
C ASN A 536 5.95 44.32 5.41
N TYR A 537 7.16 43.92 5.80
CA TYR A 537 7.45 43.49 7.18
C TYR A 537 7.18 44.61 8.19
N MET A 538 7.61 45.83 7.87
CA MET A 538 7.47 46.99 8.76
C MET A 538 6.01 47.44 8.91
N VAL A 539 5.21 47.38 7.83
CA VAL A 539 3.74 47.58 7.90
C VAL A 539 3.12 46.62 8.92
N GLY A 540 3.46 45.33 8.83
CA GLY A 540 3.00 44.32 9.78
C GLY A 540 3.43 44.62 11.21
N MET A 541 4.70 44.92 11.43
CA MET A 541 5.23 45.23 12.77
C MET A 541 4.59 46.49 13.37
N PHE A 542 4.43 47.57 12.60
CA PHE A 542 3.87 48.84 13.08
C PHE A 542 2.36 48.78 13.32
N SER A 543 1.69 47.75 12.83
CA SER A 543 0.29 47.46 13.15
C SER A 543 0.10 46.90 14.58
N LEU A 544 1.18 46.49 15.24
CA LEU A 544 1.18 45.89 16.58
C LEU A 544 1.49 46.92 17.67
N PRO A 545 1.23 46.61 18.96
CA PRO A 545 1.55 47.48 20.08
C PRO A 545 3.07 47.48 20.39
N VAL A 546 3.90 47.89 19.42
CA VAL A 546 5.37 47.88 19.50
C VAL A 546 5.89 48.72 20.66
N HIS A 547 5.29 49.88 20.90
CA HIS A 547 5.70 50.83 21.95
C HIS A 547 5.54 50.27 23.38
N SER A 548 4.68 49.27 23.59
CA SER A 548 4.41 48.68 24.90
C SER A 548 5.01 47.28 25.09
N VAL A 549 5.66 46.73 24.05
CA VAL A 549 6.29 45.39 24.11
C VAL A 549 7.78 45.50 23.81
N PRO A 550 8.66 45.42 24.84
CA PRO A 550 10.10 45.66 24.69
C PRO A 550 10.79 44.80 23.62
N TYR A 551 10.36 43.54 23.46
CA TYR A 551 10.90 42.66 22.42
C TYR A 551 10.62 43.19 21.00
N LEU A 552 9.38 43.63 20.72
CA LEU A 552 9.02 44.16 19.42
C LEU A 552 9.74 45.48 19.13
N LEU A 553 9.82 46.36 20.13
CA LEU A 553 10.54 47.64 20.02
C LEU A 553 12.00 47.42 19.67
N ARG A 554 12.65 46.44 20.31
CA ARG A 554 14.03 46.05 20.00
C ARG A 554 14.17 45.55 18.57
N VAL A 555 13.33 44.60 18.13
CA VAL A 555 13.39 44.05 16.76
C VAL A 555 13.22 45.16 15.71
N VAL A 556 12.24 46.05 15.90
CA VAL A 556 12.03 47.21 15.02
C VAL A 556 13.25 48.14 15.02
N SER A 557 13.82 48.42 16.19
CA SER A 557 14.99 49.28 16.33
C SER A 557 16.19 48.71 15.57
N ASP A 558 16.46 47.41 15.74
CA ASP A 558 17.57 46.73 15.09
C ASP A 558 17.41 46.74 13.56
N VAL A 559 16.19 46.49 13.05
CA VAL A 559 15.88 46.51 11.61
C VAL A 559 16.06 47.90 11.02
N LEU A 560 15.54 48.94 11.68
CA LEU A 560 15.73 50.31 11.23
C LEU A 560 17.22 50.69 11.27
N GLU A 561 17.92 50.46 12.38
CA GLU A 561 19.35 50.78 12.52
C GLU A 561 20.21 50.12 11.42
N LYS A 562 19.88 48.91 10.97
CA LYS A 562 20.60 48.23 9.87
C LYS A 562 20.39 48.92 8.51
N HIS A 563 19.17 49.35 8.19
CA HIS A 563 18.79 49.72 6.83
C HIS A 563 18.65 51.23 6.57
N LEU A 564 19.00 52.07 7.55
CA LEU A 564 18.89 53.54 7.44
C LEU A 564 19.91 54.22 6.52
N ASP A 565 20.91 53.49 6.01
CA ASP A 565 21.85 54.00 4.99
C ASP A 565 21.19 54.08 3.59
N ASP A 566 20.08 53.38 3.38
CA ASP A 566 19.34 53.40 2.13
C ASP A 566 18.31 54.55 2.12
N ASN A 567 18.57 55.57 1.29
CA ASN A 567 17.73 56.76 1.21
C ASN A 567 16.26 56.47 0.84
N VAL A 568 16.00 55.44 0.02
CA VAL A 568 14.64 55.07 -0.39
C VAL A 568 13.90 54.46 0.80
N LEU A 569 14.53 53.54 1.51
CA LEU A 569 13.95 52.95 2.73
C LEU A 569 13.76 54.00 3.83
N LYS A 570 14.71 54.93 3.96
CA LYS A 570 14.64 56.05 4.92
C LYS A 570 13.37 56.89 4.69
N GLU A 571 13.09 57.27 3.44
CA GLU A 571 11.89 58.03 3.07
C GLU A 571 10.59 57.24 3.38
N ILE A 572 10.55 55.96 2.99
CA ILE A 572 9.41 55.08 3.24
C ILE A 572 9.13 54.97 4.76
N PHE A 573 10.17 54.72 5.57
CA PHE A 573 10.03 54.61 7.02
C PHE A 573 9.66 55.93 7.68
N THR A 574 10.15 57.07 7.17
CA THR A 574 9.70 58.39 7.65
C THR A 574 8.19 58.55 7.47
N ASN A 575 7.66 58.21 6.29
CA ASN A 575 6.23 58.32 6.04
C ASN A 575 5.41 57.40 6.96
N MET A 576 5.85 56.15 7.15
CA MET A 576 5.19 55.21 8.06
C MET A 576 5.21 55.65 9.53
N LEU A 577 6.33 56.21 10.01
CA LEU A 577 6.48 56.62 11.41
C LEU A 577 5.75 57.93 11.74
N LYS A 578 5.57 58.84 10.76
CA LYS A 578 4.76 60.06 10.93
C LYS A 578 3.32 59.73 11.33
N GLU A 579 2.77 58.62 10.86
CA GLU A 579 1.42 58.15 11.22
C GLU A 579 1.35 57.50 12.62
N LYS A 580 2.49 57.32 13.31
CA LYS A 580 2.62 56.57 14.57
C LYS A 580 3.42 57.34 15.64
N PRO A 581 2.94 58.50 16.13
CA PRO A 581 3.71 59.38 17.03
C PRO A 581 4.14 58.71 18.34
N GLN A 582 3.32 57.79 18.88
CA GLN A 582 3.66 57.02 20.08
C GLN A 582 4.86 56.08 19.86
N LEU A 583 4.94 55.44 18.68
CA LEU A 583 6.06 54.59 18.32
C LEU A 583 7.34 55.43 18.11
N THR A 584 7.23 56.57 17.42
CA THR A 584 8.34 57.52 17.23
C THR A 584 8.92 57.97 18.58
N THR A 585 8.05 58.28 19.55
CA THR A 585 8.48 58.67 20.90
C THR A 585 9.17 57.52 21.64
N ALA A 586 8.63 56.31 21.54
CA ALA A 586 9.23 55.12 22.15
C ALA A 586 10.60 54.79 21.53
N LEU A 587 10.73 54.84 20.21
CA LEU A 587 12.00 54.63 19.49
C LEU A 587 13.04 55.69 19.87
N TYR A 588 12.64 56.96 19.96
CA TYR A 588 13.52 58.04 20.41
C TYR A 588 14.06 57.75 21.82
N ALA A 589 13.17 57.41 22.76
CA ALA A 589 13.52 57.12 24.14
C ALA A 589 14.37 55.85 24.31
N SER A 590 14.18 54.83 23.47
CA SER A 590 14.95 53.59 23.52
C SER A 590 16.27 53.63 22.75
N SER A 591 16.42 54.57 21.82
CA SER A 591 17.63 54.69 20.99
C SER A 591 18.79 55.32 21.77
N LYS A 592 20.00 54.80 21.53
CA LYS A 592 21.22 55.34 22.16
C LYS A 592 21.65 56.61 21.41
N VAL A 593 21.94 57.68 22.15
CA VAL A 593 22.42 58.94 21.58
C VAL A 593 23.63 58.69 20.69
N GLY A 594 23.59 59.22 19.47
CA GLY A 594 24.65 59.09 18.47
C GLY A 594 24.53 57.87 17.53
N THR A 595 23.53 56.99 17.68
CA THR A 595 23.25 55.95 16.67
C THR A 595 22.49 56.51 15.47
N ARG A 596 22.46 55.75 14.35
CA ARG A 596 21.74 56.18 13.14
C ARG A 596 20.25 56.28 13.40
N LEU A 597 19.70 55.34 14.17
CA LEU A 597 18.29 55.37 14.60
C LEU A 597 17.98 56.62 15.42
N PHE A 598 18.83 56.99 16.39
CA PHE A 598 18.61 58.20 17.20
C PHE A 598 18.55 59.44 16.30
N ASN A 599 19.52 59.60 15.39
CA ASN A 599 19.55 60.72 14.46
C ASN A 599 18.34 60.74 13.52
N PHE A 600 17.94 59.57 12.99
CA PHE A 600 16.80 59.43 12.11
C PHE A 600 15.48 59.80 12.81
N VAL A 601 15.21 59.24 13.99
CA VAL A 601 13.96 59.50 14.72
C VAL A 601 13.90 60.94 15.22
N SER A 602 15.04 61.53 15.59
CA SER A 602 15.14 62.95 15.96
C SER A 602 14.79 63.91 14.82
N GLN A 603 14.92 63.49 13.56
CA GLN A 603 14.54 64.29 12.38
C GLN A 603 13.04 64.18 12.06
N ILE A 604 12.36 63.17 12.58
CA ILE A 604 10.92 62.92 12.36
C ILE A 604 10.07 63.61 13.45
N LYS A 605 10.57 63.59 14.69
CA LYS A 605 10.00 64.29 15.84
C LYS A 605 10.20 65.79 15.70
#